data_AF-A0A0E0M6G4-F1
#
_entry.id   AF-A0A0E0M6G4-F1
#
_cell.length_a   1.000
_cell.length_b   1.000
_cell.length_c   1.000
_cell.angle_alpha   90.00
_cell.angle_beta   90.00
_cell.angle_gamma   90.00
#
_symmetry.space_group_name_H-M   'P 1'
#
loop_
_entity.id
_entity.type
_entity.pdbx_description
1 polymer ?
#
loop_
_entity_poly.entity_id
_entity_poly.type
_entity_poly.pdbx_seq_one_letter_code
_entity_poly.pdbx_strand_id
1 'polypeptide(L)' 'MSQVGSAPALWIGLGSRASLEINIEFRHMDDSYLMKFPGKVFLTLEANCFKSHISADTG' A
#
# COMPACT_ATOMS: atom_id res chain seq x y z
N MET A 1 -28.60 -0.21 -12.73
CA MET A 1 -27.37 0.60 -12.83
C MET A 1 -26.39 0.07 -11.80
N SER A 2 -25.23 -0.45 -12.22
CA SER A 2 -24.17 -0.85 -11.29
C SER A 2 -23.34 0.37 -10.92
N GLN A 3 -23.32 0.71 -9.63
CA GLN A 3 -22.47 1.78 -9.13
C GLN A 3 -21.01 1.28 -9.10
N VAL A 4 -20.19 1.75 -10.02
CA VAL A 4 -18.74 1.54 -9.96
C VAL A 4 -18.20 2.35 -8.79
N GLY A 5 -18.10 1.71 -7.63
CA GLY A 5 -17.55 2.32 -6.43
C GLY A 5 -16.09 2.72 -6.68
N SER A 6 -15.78 4.01 -6.51
CA SER A 6 -14.42 4.50 -6.59
C SER A 6 -13.56 3.84 -5.51
N ALA A 7 -12.54 3.08 -5.91
CA ALA A 7 -11.57 2.52 -4.98
C ALA A 7 -10.90 3.65 -4.17
N PRO A 8 -10.70 3.49 -2.85
CA PRO A 8 -10.06 4.52 -2.04
C PRO A 8 -8.60 4.72 -2.48
N ALA A 9 -8.25 5.96 -2.83
CA ALA A 9 -6.93 6.33 -3.31
C ALA A 9 -6.22 7.26 -2.31
N LEU A 10 -4.92 7.03 -2.10
CA LEU A 10 -4.06 7.85 -1.25
C LEU A 10 -3.02 8.57 -2.12
N TRP A 11 -3.08 9.91 -2.13
CA TRP A 11 -2.17 10.76 -2.89
C TRP A 11 -1.13 11.36 -1.95
N ILE A 12 0.17 11.23 -2.28
CA ILE A 12 1.27 11.71 -1.43
C ILE A 12 2.28 12.47 -2.30
N GLY A 13 2.50 13.74 -1.97
CA GLY A 13 3.55 14.55 -2.59
C GLY A 13 4.91 14.22 -1.98
N LEU A 14 5.81 13.62 -2.76
CA LEU A 14 7.19 13.36 -2.36
C LEU A 14 8.14 14.42 -2.93
N GLY A 15 9.01 14.97 -2.07
CA GLY A 15 10.09 15.86 -2.50
C GLY A 15 11.17 15.10 -3.29
N SER A 16 11.99 15.83 -4.05
CA SER A 16 13.11 15.25 -4.80
C SER A 16 14.05 14.47 -3.87
N ARG A 17 14.29 13.17 -4.18
CA ARG A 17 15.09 12.23 -3.36
C ARG A 17 14.49 11.87 -2.00
N ALA A 18 13.17 11.98 -1.83
CA ALA A 18 12.49 11.44 -0.66
C ALA A 18 12.26 9.92 -0.75
N SER A 19 12.31 9.26 0.41
CA SER A 19 11.86 7.89 0.63
C SER A 19 10.72 7.91 1.65
N LEU A 20 9.71 7.07 1.45
CA LEU A 20 8.57 6.91 2.36
C LEU A 20 8.34 5.43 2.66
N GLU A 21 8.26 5.09 3.95
CA GLU A 21 7.75 3.80 4.43
C GLU A 21 6.31 3.99 4.91
N ILE A 22 5.36 3.32 4.27
CA ILE A 22 3.97 3.24 4.73
C ILE A 22 3.77 1.85 5.35
N ASN A 23 3.44 1.80 6.64
CA ASN A 23 3.05 0.56 7.31
C ASN A 23 1.54 0.34 7.05
N ILE A 24 1.17 -0.84 6.54
CA ILE A 24 -0.20 -1.18 6.14
C ILE A 24 -0.59 -2.51 6.78
N GLU A 25 -1.80 -2.58 7.34
CA GLU A 25 -2.40 -3.84 7.79
C GLU A 25 -3.29 -4.39 6.67
N PHE A 26 -2.83 -5.43 5.98
CA PHE A 26 -3.68 -6.17 5.05
C PHE A 26 -4.72 -6.96 5.83
N ARG A 27 -5.97 -6.94 5.37
CA ARG A 27 -7.09 -7.68 5.98
C ARG A 27 -7.70 -8.61 4.95
N HIS A 28 -7.76 -9.90 5.28
CA HIS A 28 -8.45 -10.91 4.49
C HIS A 28 -9.57 -11.51 5.33
N MET A 29 -10.72 -11.75 4.71
CA MET A 29 -11.88 -12.32 5.39
C MET A 29 -12.31 -13.58 4.64
N ASP A 30 -12.24 -14.71 5.33
CA ASP A 30 -12.51 -16.05 4.79
C ASP A 30 -13.40 -16.80 5.78
N ASP A 31 -14.51 -17.38 5.30
CA ASP A 31 -15.56 -18.07 6.08
C ASP A 31 -15.76 -17.55 7.52
N SER A 32 -16.02 -16.24 7.63
CA SER A 32 -16.24 -15.45 8.87
C SER A 32 -15.03 -15.18 9.78
N TYR A 33 -13.85 -15.72 9.47
CA TYR A 33 -12.59 -15.38 10.14
C TYR A 33 -11.92 -14.16 9.50
N LEU A 34 -11.37 -13.25 10.32
CA LEU A 34 -10.65 -12.05 9.86
C LEU A 34 -9.16 -12.20 10.11
N MET A 35 -8.42 -12.54 9.05
CA MET A 35 -6.96 -12.57 9.06
C MET A 35 -6.38 -11.17 8.86
N LYS A 36 -5.29 -10.87 9.57
CA LYS A 36 -4.57 -9.60 9.54
C LYS A 36 -3.09 -9.88 9.31
N PHE A 37 -2.51 -9.27 8.27
CA PHE A 37 -1.11 -9.44 7.92
C PHE A 37 -0.40 -8.07 7.92
N PRO A 38 0.69 -7.88 8.69
CA PRO A 38 1.47 -6.67 8.63
C PRO A 38 2.24 -6.59 7.31
N GLY A 39 2.24 -5.42 6.68
CA GLY A 39 3.00 -5.17 5.47
C GLY A 39 3.55 -3.75 5.41
N LYS A 40 4.48 -3.54 4.49
CA LYS A 40 5.13 -2.26 4.25
C LYS A 40 5.13 -1.93 2.77
N VAL A 41 4.80 -0.70 2.45
CA VAL A 41 4.96 -0.12 1.11
C VAL A 41 6.08 0.91 1.18
N PHE A 42 7.16 0.64 0.47
CA PHE A 42 8.31 1.53 0.32
C PHE A 42 8.18 2.27 -1.01
N LEU A 43 8.14 3.59 -0.96
CA LEU A 43 8.14 4.47 -2.12
C LEU A 43 9.41 5.31 -2.13
N THR A 44 10.26 5.16 -3.15
CA THR A 44 11.51 5.91 -3.28
C THR A 44 11.51 6.68 -4.60
N LEU A 45 11.83 7.97 -4.55
CA LEU A 45 12.01 8.81 -5.74
C LEU A 45 13.50 8.93 -6.10
N GLU A 46 13.99 8.02 -6.92
CA GLU A 46 15.40 7.92 -7.32
C GLU A 46 15.67 8.78 -8.58
N ALA A 47 16.22 9.99 -8.37
CA ALA A 47 16.55 10.99 -9.40
C ALA A 47 15.35 11.48 -10.25
N ASN A 48 14.94 10.69 -11.25
CA ASN A 48 13.79 10.94 -12.13
C ASN A 48 12.81 9.75 -12.19
N CYS A 49 13.11 8.65 -11.48
CA CYS A 49 12.34 7.41 -11.53
C CYS A 49 11.63 7.17 -10.19
N PHE A 50 10.37 6.74 -10.26
CA PHE A 50 9.61 6.28 -9.10
C PHE A 50 9.78 4.77 -8.94
N LYS A 51 10.13 4.33 -7.74
CA LYS A 51 10.32 2.92 -7.40
C LYS A 51 9.47 2.57 -6.20
N SER A 52 8.53 1.66 -6.39
CA SER A 52 7.71 1.09 -5.33
C SER A 52 8.14 -0.35 -5.04
N HIS A 53 8.13 -0.71 -3.76
CA HIS A 53 8.22 -2.09 -3.31
C HIS A 53 7.15 -2.34 -2.25
N ILE A 54 6.48 -3.48 -2.33
CA ILE A 54 5.49 -3.93 -1.36
C ILE A 54 6.01 -5.23 -0.76
N SER A 55 6.15 -5.27 0.56
CA SER A 55 6.37 -6.50 1.32
C SER A 55 5.20 -6.73 2.26
N ALA A 56 4.85 -8.00 2.46
CA ALA A 56 3.92 -8.45 3.47
C ALA A 56 4.56 -9.65 4.17
N ASP A 57 4.45 -9.71 5.49
CA ASP A 57 4.84 -10.88 6.27
C ASP A 57 3.59 -11.72 6.54
N THR A 58 3.63 -13.00 6.19
CA THR A 58 2.46 -13.90 6.18
C THR A 58 2.49 -14.98 7.26
N GLY A 59 3.62 -15.17 7.96
CA GLY A 59 3.86 -16.30 8.87
C GLY A 59 4.12 -17.61 8.06
#